data_AF-A0A9P1X1C3-F1
#
_entry.id   AF-A0A9P1X1C3-F1
#
_cell.length_a   1.000
_cell.length_b   1.000
_cell.length_c   1.000
_cell.angle_alpha   90.00
_cell.angle_beta   90.00
_cell.angle_gamma   90.00
#
_symmetry.space_group_name_H-M   'P 1'
#
loop_
_entity.id
_entity.type
_entity.pdbx_description
1 polymer ?
#
loop_
_entity_poly.entity_id
_entity_poly.type
_entity_poly.pdbx_seq_one_letter_code
_entity_poly.pdbx_strand_id
1 'polypeptide(L)'
;SVNGKNNSGKPIKKNMNYSEYKILLEKLGLEVDDISLSKSKRCPANVCNYVSNKLSISIESDSEFAGDGDVIFIQNCEEARNILSDSTIEKLIFSGANKYSFEAINWGYSKGDTYKNTCIILTGNFENIENTDVKYKADSTLNKLYVALTRTKGNVYMLKKSIFDQIKKDYIQ
;
A
#
# COMPACT_ATOMS: atom_id res chain seq x y z
N SER A 1 -24.45 1.82 -16.96
CA SER A 1 -24.09 0.59 -16.22
C SER A 1 -23.72 -0.47 -17.24
N VAL A 2 -22.44 -0.84 -17.35
CA VAL A 2 -22.01 -1.87 -18.31
C VAL A 2 -22.26 -3.25 -17.70
N ASN A 3 -23.25 -3.97 -18.25
CA ASN A 3 -23.55 -5.35 -17.89
C ASN A 3 -22.37 -6.25 -18.34
N GLY A 4 -21.49 -6.59 -17.40
CA GLY A 4 -20.31 -7.44 -17.62
C GLY A 4 -20.63 -8.91 -17.85
N LYS A 5 -21.56 -9.24 -18.75
CA LYS A 5 -21.94 -10.64 -19.06
C LYS A 5 -21.01 -11.33 -20.08
N ASN A 6 -20.18 -10.58 -20.82
CA ASN A 6 -19.27 -11.10 -21.85
C ASN A 6 -17.80 -10.66 -21.69
N ASN A 7 -17.38 -10.24 -20.50
CA ASN A 7 -15.98 -9.87 -20.26
C ASN A 7 -15.13 -11.11 -19.91
N SER A 8 -15.17 -12.14 -20.76
CA SER A 8 -14.26 -13.29 -20.68
C SER A 8 -12.96 -13.07 -21.43
N GLY A 9 -12.86 -11.94 -22.16
CA GLY A 9 -11.65 -11.53 -22.86
C GLY A 9 -10.54 -11.33 -21.86
N LYS A 10 -9.66 -12.32 -21.70
CA LYS A 10 -8.36 -12.11 -21.08
C LYS A 10 -7.64 -11.14 -21.99
N PRO A 11 -7.47 -9.86 -21.60
CA PRO A 11 -6.92 -8.85 -22.50
C PRO A 11 -5.44 -9.14 -22.81
N ILE A 12 -4.80 -9.99 -22.00
CA ILE A 12 -3.40 -10.35 -22.11
C ILE A 12 -3.30 -11.89 -22.12
N LYS A 13 -2.50 -12.43 -23.04
CA LYS A 13 -2.20 -13.87 -23.09
C LYS A 13 -1.56 -14.31 -21.76
N LYS A 14 -1.90 -15.52 -21.31
CA LYS A 14 -1.37 -16.09 -20.06
C LYS A 14 0.17 -16.13 -20.14
N ASN A 15 0.85 -15.65 -19.10
CA ASN A 15 2.32 -15.59 -18.96
C ASN A 15 3.07 -14.55 -19.81
N MET A 16 2.39 -13.56 -20.38
CA MET A 16 3.07 -12.43 -21.03
C MET A 16 3.66 -11.47 -19.99
N ASN A 17 4.95 -11.14 -20.11
CA ASN A 17 5.61 -10.16 -19.25
C ASN A 17 5.46 -8.72 -19.78
N TYR A 18 5.90 -7.73 -18.99
CA TYR A 18 5.76 -6.31 -19.34
C TYR A 18 6.39 -5.94 -20.68
N SER A 19 7.62 -6.42 -20.94
CA SER A 19 8.35 -6.14 -22.18
C SER A 19 7.66 -6.76 -23.40
N GLU A 20 7.16 -7.99 -23.27
CA GLU A 20 6.39 -8.65 -24.33
C GLU A 20 5.06 -7.93 -24.61
N TYR A 21 4.43 -7.40 -23.57
CA TYR A 21 3.21 -6.61 -23.70
C TYR A 21 3.47 -5.27 -24.42
N LYS A 22 4.59 -4.59 -24.12
CA LYS A 22 5.00 -3.37 -24.82
C LYS A 22 5.18 -3.63 -26.33
N ILE A 23 5.93 -4.68 -26.68
CA ILE A 23 6.15 -5.10 -28.07
C ILE A 23 4.82 -5.44 -28.77
N LEU A 24 3.86 -6.04 -28.07
CA LEU A 24 2.54 -6.33 -28.64
C LEU A 24 1.81 -5.03 -29.02
N LEU A 25 1.80 -4.03 -28.14
CA LEU A 25 1.16 -2.74 -28.39
C LEU A 25 1.82 -2.00 -29.56
N GLU A 26 3.16 -2.00 -29.61
CA GLU A 26 3.92 -1.41 -30.71
C GLU A 26 3.60 -2.08 -32.06
N LYS A 27 3.48 -3.41 -32.09
CA LYS A 27 3.06 -4.15 -33.29
C LYS A 27 1.64 -3.84 -33.76
N LEU A 28 0.78 -3.34 -32.87
CA LEU A 28 -0.55 -2.86 -33.22
C LEU A 28 -0.54 -1.40 -33.73
N GLY A 29 0.65 -0.78 -33.86
CA GLY A 29 0.80 0.61 -34.28
C GLY A 29 0.53 1.63 -33.17
N LEU A 30 0.51 1.19 -31.91
CA LEU A 30 0.34 2.07 -30.75
C LEU A 30 1.70 2.54 -30.24
N GLU A 31 1.81 3.84 -29.96
CA GLU A 31 2.94 4.40 -29.24
C GLU A 31 2.78 4.12 -27.74
N VAL A 32 3.83 3.62 -27.09
CA VAL A 32 3.83 3.31 -25.66
C VAL A 32 4.73 4.30 -24.93
N ASP A 33 4.11 5.26 -24.27
CA ASP A 33 4.76 6.17 -23.33
C ASP A 33 4.86 5.51 -21.94
N ASP A 34 6.08 5.12 -21.56
CA ASP A 34 6.42 4.61 -20.24
C ASP A 34 7.21 5.61 -19.39
N ILE A 35 7.26 6.88 -19.80
CA ILE A 35 8.06 7.92 -19.16
C ILE A 35 7.17 8.88 -18.37
N SER A 36 6.08 9.40 -18.95
CA SER A 36 5.33 10.53 -18.38
C SER A 36 4.70 10.26 -17.00
N LEU A 37 4.41 9.00 -16.68
CA LEU A 37 3.81 8.58 -15.41
C LEU A 37 4.70 7.60 -14.63
N SER A 38 6.00 7.63 -14.90
CA SER A 38 7.00 6.80 -14.22
C SER A 38 7.15 7.14 -12.72
N LYS A 39 6.77 8.36 -12.31
CA LYS A 39 6.89 8.86 -10.93
C LYS A 39 5.53 9.12 -10.28
N SER A 40 5.47 8.89 -8.97
CA SER A 40 4.27 9.04 -8.16
C SER A 40 4.08 10.49 -7.73
N LYS A 41 3.00 11.14 -8.19
CA LYS A 41 2.58 12.47 -7.72
C LYS A 41 1.84 12.45 -6.39
N ARG A 42 1.66 11.27 -5.80
CA ARG A 42 0.86 11.06 -4.58
C ARG A 42 1.73 10.74 -3.37
N CYS A 43 2.60 9.76 -3.52
CA CYS A 43 3.32 9.12 -2.43
C CYS A 43 4.60 9.92 -2.14
N PRO A 44 4.84 10.35 -0.89
CA PRO A 44 6.04 11.09 -0.52
C PRO A 44 7.34 10.35 -0.84
N ALA A 45 8.42 11.11 -1.07
CA ALA A 45 9.73 10.58 -1.44
C ALA A 45 10.28 9.58 -0.41
N ASN A 46 10.20 9.87 0.89
CA ASN A 46 10.72 8.97 1.93
C ASN A 46 9.91 7.69 2.02
N VAL A 47 8.60 7.74 1.77
CA VAL A 47 7.74 6.55 1.68
C VAL A 47 8.05 5.72 0.43
N CYS A 48 8.23 6.35 -0.72
CA CYS A 48 8.66 5.66 -1.95
C CYS A 48 10.02 4.98 -1.77
N ASN A 49 10.99 5.68 -1.18
CA ASN A 49 12.32 5.16 -0.88
C ASN A 49 12.23 3.97 0.09
N TYR A 50 11.42 4.08 1.14
CA TYR A 50 11.16 2.98 2.06
C TYR A 50 10.62 1.75 1.33
N VAL A 51 9.59 1.92 0.47
CA VAL A 51 9.02 0.83 -0.33
C VAL A 51 10.05 0.21 -1.26
N SER A 52 10.82 1.02 -1.97
CA SER A 52 11.85 0.56 -2.91
C SER A 52 12.92 -0.26 -2.20
N ASN A 53 13.42 0.23 -1.06
CA ASN A 53 14.47 -0.43 -0.31
C ASN A 53 13.96 -1.67 0.43
N LYS A 54 12.82 -1.58 1.14
CA LYS A 54 12.32 -2.65 2.00
C LYS A 54 11.56 -3.74 1.27
N LEU A 55 10.84 -3.40 0.21
CA LEU A 55 10.03 -4.38 -0.54
C LEU A 55 10.67 -4.77 -1.87
N SER A 56 11.79 -4.15 -2.26
CA SER A 56 12.40 -4.32 -3.60
C SER A 56 11.43 -4.04 -4.76
N ILE A 57 10.52 -3.07 -4.57
CA ILE A 57 9.55 -2.64 -5.58
C ILE A 57 9.98 -1.27 -6.10
N SER A 58 10.35 -1.19 -7.38
CA SER A 58 10.72 0.08 -8.00
C SER A 58 9.52 1.05 -8.01
N ILE A 59 9.63 2.11 -7.22
CA ILE A 59 8.71 3.24 -7.19
C ILE A 59 9.52 4.50 -6.86
N GLU A 60 9.22 5.58 -7.57
CA GLU A 60 9.84 6.89 -7.35
C GLU A 60 8.75 7.92 -7.08
N SER A 61 9.05 8.89 -6.22
CA SER A 61 8.18 10.04 -5.98
C SER A 61 8.49 11.12 -7.00
N ASP A 62 7.45 11.80 -7.47
CA ASP A 62 7.58 13.06 -8.18
C ASP A 62 7.64 14.19 -7.14
N SER A 63 8.87 14.59 -6.78
CA SER A 63 9.12 15.55 -5.69
C SER A 63 8.52 16.94 -5.91
N GLU A 64 8.15 17.28 -7.15
CA GLU A 64 7.49 18.55 -7.45
C GLU A 64 6.02 18.56 -7.00
N PHE A 65 5.36 17.39 -7.03
CA PHE A 65 3.91 17.27 -6.79
C PHE A 65 3.56 16.52 -5.50
N ALA A 66 4.39 15.56 -5.09
CA ALA A 66 4.14 14.77 -3.91
C ALA A 66 4.33 15.60 -2.64
N GLY A 67 3.50 15.33 -1.62
CA GLY A 67 3.66 15.93 -0.31
C GLY A 67 4.90 15.41 0.42
N ASP A 68 5.18 16.00 1.58
CA ASP A 68 6.19 15.51 2.51
C ASP A 68 5.58 14.48 3.48
N GLY A 69 6.39 13.50 3.89
CA GLY A 69 5.94 12.48 4.82
C GLY A 69 6.92 11.32 4.96
N ASP A 70 6.90 10.72 6.15
CA ASP A 70 7.82 9.68 6.58
C ASP A 70 7.13 8.37 6.95
N VAL A 71 7.93 7.31 7.05
CA VAL A 71 7.52 6.04 7.64
C VAL A 71 7.93 6.03 9.12
N ILE A 72 6.96 6.05 10.01
CA ILE A 72 7.13 6.21 11.46
C ILE A 72 6.69 4.94 12.15
N PHE A 73 7.59 4.27 12.87
CA PHE A 73 7.25 3.08 13.66
C PHE A 73 6.70 3.48 15.02
N ILE A 74 5.50 2.98 15.34
CA ILE A 74 4.86 3.17 16.65
C ILE A 74 5.61 2.31 17.66
N GLN A 75 6.05 2.91 18.77
CA GLN A 75 6.98 2.28 19.70
C GLN A 75 6.29 1.62 20.89
N ASN A 76 5.09 2.06 21.28
CA ASN A 76 4.41 1.56 22.47
C ASN A 76 2.88 1.64 22.37
N CYS A 77 2.22 1.05 23.36
CA CYS A 77 0.75 0.96 23.43
C CYS A 77 0.05 2.31 23.66
N GLU A 78 0.71 3.30 24.26
CA GLU A 78 0.13 4.63 24.47
C GLU A 78 0.06 5.39 23.14
N GLU A 79 1.18 5.44 22.42
CA GLU A 79 1.26 6.02 21.08
C GLU A 79 0.28 5.32 20.12
N ALA A 80 0.20 3.99 20.18
CA ALA A 80 -0.77 3.23 19.38
C ALA A 80 -2.21 3.66 19.64
N ARG A 81 -2.61 3.87 20.91
CA ARG A 81 -3.96 4.33 21.24
C ARG A 81 -4.24 5.74 20.71
N ASN A 82 -3.26 6.64 20.77
CA ASN A 82 -3.36 8.00 20.24
C ASN A 82 -3.56 8.00 18.72
N ILE A 83 -2.79 7.19 17.99
CA ILE A 83 -2.93 7.06 16.54
C ILE A 83 -4.26 6.40 16.18
N LEU A 84 -4.69 5.38 16.93
CA LEU A 84 -5.95 4.68 16.68
C LEU A 84 -7.19 5.56 16.94
N SER A 85 -7.11 6.51 17.88
CA SER A 85 -8.20 7.45 18.16
C SER A 85 -8.25 8.67 17.23
N ASP A 86 -7.15 8.98 16.53
CA ASP A 86 -7.10 10.13 15.62
C ASP A 86 -7.82 9.86 14.29
N SER A 87 -9.05 10.39 14.15
CA SER A 87 -9.86 10.29 12.93
C SER A 87 -9.23 10.88 11.66
N THR A 88 -8.17 11.69 11.77
CA THR A 88 -7.46 12.25 10.61
C THR A 88 -6.44 11.29 10.00
N ILE A 89 -6.17 10.18 10.68
CA ILE A 89 -5.27 9.10 10.24
C ILE A 89 -6.12 7.89 9.87
N GLU A 90 -6.03 7.46 8.61
CA GLU A 90 -6.77 6.30 8.10
C GLU A 90 -6.14 4.99 8.58
N LYS A 91 -6.91 4.05 9.14
CA LYS A 91 -6.36 2.78 9.65
C LYS A 91 -6.49 1.70 8.59
N LEU A 92 -5.35 1.19 8.16
CA LEU A 92 -5.28 0.14 7.15
C LEU A 92 -4.91 -1.18 7.81
N ILE A 93 -5.82 -2.15 7.78
CA ILE A 93 -5.62 -3.49 8.33
C ILE A 93 -5.61 -4.56 7.23
N PHE A 94 -4.90 -5.66 7.42
CA PHE A 94 -4.81 -6.72 6.40
C PHE A 94 -6.19 -7.27 5.98
N SER A 95 -7.05 -7.56 6.95
CA SER A 95 -8.41 -8.05 6.74
C SER A 95 -9.27 -7.88 8.00
N GLY A 96 -10.59 -7.90 7.83
CA GLY A 96 -11.54 -7.86 8.95
C GLY A 96 -11.67 -6.48 9.59
N ALA A 97 -11.51 -5.40 8.83
CA ALA A 97 -11.68 -4.03 9.31
C ALA A 97 -12.99 -3.79 10.08
N ASN A 98 -14.08 -4.42 9.64
CA ASN A 98 -15.40 -4.34 10.27
C ASN A 98 -15.50 -4.94 11.69
N LYS A 99 -14.43 -5.56 12.20
CA LYS A 99 -14.39 -6.12 13.56
C LYS A 99 -13.98 -5.10 14.61
N TYR A 100 -13.50 -3.93 14.18
CA TYR A 100 -12.91 -2.94 15.08
C TYR A 100 -13.81 -1.72 15.22
N SER A 101 -13.85 -1.12 16.41
CA SER A 101 -14.66 0.05 16.73
C SER A 101 -14.15 1.35 16.09
N PHE A 102 -12.86 1.41 15.72
CA PHE A 102 -12.30 2.50 14.94
C PHE A 102 -12.56 2.32 13.44
N GLU A 103 -12.68 3.42 12.71
CA GLU A 103 -12.77 3.39 11.25
C GLU A 103 -11.50 2.79 10.65
N ALA A 104 -11.69 1.73 9.87
CA ALA A 104 -10.60 0.99 9.26
C ALA A 104 -10.99 0.47 7.89
N ILE A 105 -9.97 0.28 7.04
CA ILE A 105 -10.12 -0.22 5.68
C ILE A 105 -9.16 -1.40 5.48
N ASN A 106 -9.63 -2.43 4.80
CA ASN A 106 -8.76 -3.55 4.45
C ASN A 106 -7.70 -3.09 3.43
N TRP A 107 -6.45 -3.54 3.55
CA TRP A 107 -5.35 -3.17 2.63
C TRP A 107 -5.70 -3.35 1.15
N GLY A 108 -6.44 -4.40 0.81
CA GLY A 108 -6.86 -4.64 -0.57
C GLY A 108 -7.96 -3.71 -1.06
N TYR A 109 -8.80 -3.21 -0.16
CA TYR A 109 -9.94 -2.34 -0.48
C TYR A 109 -9.56 -0.86 -0.53
N SER A 110 -8.44 -0.45 0.08
CA SER A 110 -7.93 0.91 -0.05
C SER A 110 -7.36 1.23 -1.44
N LYS A 111 -7.31 0.24 -2.35
CA LYS A 111 -6.80 0.41 -3.71
C LYS A 111 -7.64 1.42 -4.48
N GLY A 112 -6.99 2.48 -4.94
CA GLY A 112 -7.64 3.58 -5.67
C GLY A 112 -7.85 4.82 -4.82
N ASP A 113 -7.90 4.66 -3.49
CA ASP A 113 -8.05 5.77 -2.56
C ASP A 113 -6.74 6.47 -2.26
N THR A 114 -6.86 7.62 -1.59
CA THR A 114 -5.74 8.44 -1.14
C THR A 114 -6.10 9.17 0.15
N TYR A 115 -5.24 9.07 1.15
CA TYR A 115 -5.44 9.61 2.50
C TYR A 115 -4.36 10.63 2.86
N LYS A 116 -4.64 11.52 3.81
CA LYS A 116 -3.66 12.50 4.29
C LYS A 116 -2.52 11.81 5.02
N ASN A 117 -2.85 10.99 6.01
CA ASN A 117 -1.93 10.13 6.75
C ASN A 117 -2.57 8.74 6.88
N THR A 118 -1.75 7.72 7.04
CA THR A 118 -2.24 6.34 7.22
C THR A 118 -1.55 5.66 8.38
N CYS A 119 -2.26 4.81 9.12
CA CYS A 119 -1.72 3.87 10.07
C CYS A 119 -1.89 2.44 9.54
N ILE A 120 -0.79 1.77 9.22
CA ILE A 120 -0.79 0.39 8.74
C ILE A 120 -0.58 -0.55 9.92
N ILE A 121 -1.58 -1.37 10.21
CA ILE A 121 -1.51 -2.41 11.23
C ILE A 121 -0.92 -3.67 10.61
N LEU A 122 0.32 -3.98 10.98
CA LEU A 122 1.11 -5.06 10.39
C LEU A 122 0.56 -6.44 10.74
N THR A 123 0.84 -7.41 9.85
CA THR A 123 0.66 -8.83 10.15
C THR A 123 1.95 -9.39 10.75
N GLY A 124 1.87 -10.59 11.34
CA GLY A 124 3.04 -11.23 11.95
C GLY A 124 4.18 -11.47 10.96
N ASN A 125 3.86 -11.63 9.66
CA ASN A 125 4.86 -11.79 8.60
C ASN A 125 5.73 -10.55 8.38
N PHE A 126 5.26 -9.38 8.82
CA PHE A 126 5.95 -8.09 8.66
C PHE A 126 6.38 -7.48 9.99
N GLU A 127 6.31 -8.21 11.10
CA GLU A 127 6.63 -7.71 12.44
C GLU A 127 8.01 -7.03 12.51
N ASN A 128 9.00 -7.59 11.81
CA ASN A 128 10.39 -7.15 11.83
C ASN A 128 10.79 -6.30 10.61
N ILE A 129 9.84 -5.83 9.80
CA ILE A 129 10.11 -5.12 8.53
C ILE A 129 10.96 -3.84 8.71
N GLU A 130 10.95 -3.25 9.90
CA GLU A 130 11.85 -2.17 10.29
C GLU A 130 13.34 -2.56 10.11
N ASN A 131 13.70 -3.76 10.60
CA ASN A 131 15.07 -4.24 10.70
C ASN A 131 15.45 -5.22 9.58
N THR A 132 14.48 -5.80 8.88
CA THR A 132 14.72 -6.81 7.86
C THR A 132 14.14 -6.40 6.53
N ASP A 133 14.90 -6.59 5.45
CA ASP A 133 14.40 -6.38 4.11
C ASP A 133 13.50 -7.55 3.70
N VAL A 134 12.35 -7.23 3.11
CA VAL A 134 11.43 -8.22 2.58
C VAL A 134 11.85 -8.52 1.16
N LYS A 135 12.49 -9.67 0.95
CA LYS A 135 12.78 -10.13 -0.41
C LYS A 135 11.48 -10.23 -1.19
N TYR A 136 11.36 -9.44 -2.26
CA TYR A 136 10.19 -9.48 -3.12
C TYR A 136 9.96 -10.91 -3.63
N LYS A 137 8.84 -11.49 -3.20
CA LYS A 137 8.25 -12.67 -3.81
C LYS A 137 6.90 -12.23 -4.32
N ALA A 138 6.45 -12.79 -5.45
CA ALA A 138 5.12 -12.55 -6.00
C ALA A 138 4.02 -13.14 -5.07
N ASP A 139 3.91 -12.55 -3.88
CA ASP A 139 2.98 -12.90 -2.82
C ASP A 139 1.90 -11.82 -2.78
N SER A 140 0.64 -12.27 -2.85
CA SER A 140 -0.53 -11.41 -2.74
C SER A 140 -0.53 -10.53 -1.48
N THR A 141 0.11 -10.98 -0.39
CA THR A 141 0.22 -10.26 0.88
C THR A 141 1.19 -9.09 0.76
N LEU A 142 2.34 -9.29 0.11
CA LEU A 142 3.31 -8.23 -0.15
C LEU A 142 2.74 -7.14 -1.06
N ASN A 143 2.00 -7.55 -2.10
CA ASN A 143 1.30 -6.62 -2.99
C ASN A 143 0.25 -5.79 -2.24
N LYS A 144 -0.47 -6.38 -1.28
CA LYS A 144 -1.42 -5.64 -0.44
C LYS A 144 -0.70 -4.65 0.49
N LEU A 145 0.44 -5.03 1.07
CA LEU A 145 1.23 -4.12 1.89
C LEU A 145 1.76 -2.94 1.07
N TYR A 146 2.27 -3.20 -0.13
CA TYR A 146 2.67 -2.16 -1.08
C TYR A 146 1.52 -1.19 -1.40
N VAL A 147 0.32 -1.73 -1.66
CA VAL A 147 -0.87 -0.89 -1.87
C VAL A 147 -1.10 -0.01 -0.65
N ALA A 148 -1.14 -0.57 0.56
CA ALA A 148 -1.37 0.16 1.80
C ALA A 148 -0.35 1.29 2.02
N LEU A 149 0.95 1.00 1.86
CA LEU A 149 2.06 1.96 2.03
C LEU A 149 1.94 3.17 1.09
N THR A 150 1.38 2.97 -0.10
CA THR A 150 1.31 4.01 -1.14
C THR A 150 -0.02 4.76 -1.20
N ARG A 151 -0.90 4.60 -0.18
CA ARG A 151 -2.18 5.31 -0.10
C ARG A 151 -2.06 6.69 0.55
N THR A 152 -0.94 7.01 1.20
CA THR A 152 -0.76 8.29 1.88
C THR A 152 -0.29 9.41 0.93
N LYS A 153 -0.62 10.65 1.27
CA LYS A 153 0.03 11.89 0.80
C LYS A 153 1.01 12.48 1.83
N GLY A 154 1.09 11.89 3.01
CA GLY A 154 1.88 12.34 4.15
C GLY A 154 2.50 11.15 4.89
N ASN A 155 2.37 11.12 6.20
CA ASN A 155 3.02 10.09 7.03
C ASN A 155 2.35 8.72 6.90
N VAL A 156 3.17 7.69 7.04
CA VAL A 156 2.74 6.31 7.30
C VAL A 156 3.19 5.91 8.70
N TYR A 157 2.23 5.70 9.60
CA TYR A 157 2.47 5.09 10.90
C TYR A 157 2.43 3.57 10.77
N MET A 158 3.48 2.89 11.22
CA MET A 158 3.63 1.45 11.17
C MET A 158 3.37 0.87 12.55
N LEU A 159 2.20 0.25 12.73
CA LEU A 159 1.83 -0.39 13.99
C LEU A 159 2.17 -1.88 13.94
N LYS A 160 3.18 -2.28 14.72
CA LYS A 160 3.57 -3.68 14.88
C LYS A 160 2.42 -4.52 15.44
N LYS A 161 2.34 -5.78 15.00
CA LYS A 161 1.29 -6.70 15.45
C LYS A 161 1.42 -6.98 16.94
N SER A 162 2.65 -7.09 17.46
CA SER A 162 2.91 -7.32 18.88
C SER A 162 2.36 -6.21 19.78
N ILE A 163 2.43 -4.95 19.35
CA ILE A 163 1.86 -3.80 20.07
C ILE A 163 0.34 -3.81 19.93
N PHE A 164 -0.16 -3.99 18.71
CA PHE A 164 -1.61 -4.01 18.48
C PHE A 164 -2.31 -5.14 19.25
N ASP A 165 -1.74 -6.33 19.31
CA ASP A 165 -2.31 -7.48 20.02
C ASP A 165 -2.50 -7.24 21.53
N GLN A 166 -1.70 -6.35 22.13
CA GLN A 166 -1.84 -5.99 23.54
C GLN A 166 -3.07 -5.12 23.80
N ILE A 167 -3.46 -4.28 22.84
CA ILE A 167 -4.54 -3.30 22.99
C ILE A 167 -5.80 -3.65 22.18
N LYS A 168 -5.73 -4.60 21.23
CA LYS A 168 -6.82 -4.87 20.28
C LYS A 168 -8.15 -5.21 20.94
N LYS A 169 -8.14 -5.79 22.15
CA LYS A 169 -9.35 -6.16 22.90
C LYS A 169 -10.20 -4.94 23.24
N ASP A 170 -9.56 -3.79 23.41
CA ASP A 170 -10.22 -2.50 23.70
C ASP A 170 -11.04 -2.01 22.48
N TYR A 171 -10.82 -2.60 21.30
CA TYR A 171 -11.38 -2.15 20.03
C TYR A 171 -12.23 -3.20 19.31
N ILE A 172 -12.43 -4.40 19.85
CA ILE A 172 -13.29 -5.41 19.21
C ILE A 172 -14.76 -5.02 19.41
N GLN A 173 -15.55 -5.04 18.33
CA GLN A 173 -17.01 -4.93 18.38
C GLN A 173 -17.68 -6.29 18.62
#